data_AF-A0A967WSP6-F1
#
_entry.id   AF-A0A967WSP6-F1
#
_cell.length_a   1.000
_cell.length_b   1.000
_cell.length_c   1.000
_cell.angle_alpha   90.00
_cell.angle_beta   90.00
_cell.angle_gamma   90.00
#
_symmetry.space_group_name_H-M   'P 1'
#
loop_
_entity.id
_entity.type
_entity.pdbx_description
1 polymer ?
#
loop_
_entity_poly.entity_id
_entity_poly.type
_entity_poly.pdbx_seq_one_letter_code
_entity_poly.pdbx_strand_id
1 'polypeptide(L)' 'PILEQLPQGVLLLDEAGRCGYANPAARELLCLTDDALLGAPLTHYLDAFEMGVDVHAPGGHRQVC' A
#
# COMPACT_ATOMS: atom_id res chain seq x y z
N PRO A 1 -16.08 12.41 4.51
CA PRO A 1 -14.84 13.08 4.04
C PRO A 1 -14.62 12.79 2.54
N ILE A 2 -13.95 13.67 1.79
CA ILE A 2 -13.73 13.48 0.34
C ILE A 2 -13.05 12.13 0.03
N LEU A 3 -12.09 11.72 0.85
CA LEU A 3 -11.31 10.48 0.69
C LEU A 3 -12.16 9.20 0.79
N GLU A 4 -13.23 9.22 1.57
CA GLU A 4 -14.16 8.09 1.75
C GLU A 4 -15.02 7.81 0.50
N GLN A 5 -15.15 8.79 -0.39
CA GLN A 5 -15.99 8.70 -1.59
C GLN A 5 -15.18 8.46 -2.86
N LEU A 6 -13.85 8.40 -2.75
CA LEU A 6 -12.99 8.16 -3.91
C LEU A 6 -13.09 6.70 -4.35
N PRO A 7 -13.20 6.43 -5.66
CA PRO A 7 -13.18 5.07 -6.19
C PRO A 7 -11.78 4.44 -6.14
N GLN A 8 -10.72 5.23 -5.97
CA GLN A 8 -9.35 4.74 -5.79
C GLN A 8 -9.08 4.38 -4.32
N GLY A 9 -8.30 3.31 -4.12
CA GLY A 9 -7.77 2.97 -2.81
C GLY A 9 -6.77 4.02 -2.32
N VAL A 10 -7.01 4.56 -1.14
CA VAL A 10 -6.12 5.51 -0.45
C VAL A 10 -5.69 4.93 0.88
N LEU A 11 -4.37 4.88 1.09
CA LEU A 11 -3.72 4.47 2.32
C LEU A 11 -2.90 5.65 2.86
N LEU A 12 -2.98 5.88 4.17
CA LEU A 12 -2.08 6.79 4.89
C LEU A 12 -1.12 5.94 5.72
N LEU A 13 0.18 6.11 5.46
CA LEU A 13 1.24 5.40 6.16
C LEU A 13 2.00 6.36 7.08
N ASP A 14 2.52 5.84 8.20
CA ASP A 14 3.53 6.54 9.00
C ASP A 14 4.94 6.42 8.41
N GLU A 15 5.93 7.01 9.07
CA GLU A 15 7.34 6.96 8.65
C GLU A 15 7.93 5.54 8.63
N ALA A 16 7.35 4.62 9.40
CA ALA A 16 7.73 3.21 9.42
C ALA A 16 6.95 2.38 8.37
N GLY A 17 6.13 3.02 7.53
CA GLY A 17 5.32 2.37 6.51
C GLY A 17 4.10 1.64 7.06
N ARG A 18 3.70 1.88 8.32
CA ARG A 18 2.51 1.27 8.93
C ARG A 18 1.26 2.04 8.54
N CYS A 19 0.21 1.33 8.16
CA CYS A 19 -1.03 1.98 7.76
C CYS A 19 -1.79 2.52 8.98
N GLY A 20 -2.04 3.82 9.01
CA GLY A 20 -2.88 4.49 10.02
C GLY A 20 -4.31 4.73 9.54
N TYR A 21 -4.54 4.68 8.22
CA TYR A 21 -5.86 4.87 7.62
C TYR A 21 -5.93 4.22 6.24
N ALA A 22 -7.06 3.57 5.97
CA ALA A 22 -7.43 3.03 4.67
C ALA A 22 -8.88 3.43 4.37
N ASN A 23 -9.14 4.01 3.21
CA ASN A 23 -10.51 4.28 2.77
C ASN A 23 -11.24 2.98 2.35
N PRO A 24 -12.56 2.99 2.13
CA PRO A 24 -13.34 1.79 1.78
C PRO A 24 -12.84 1.12 0.51
N ALA A 25 -12.55 1.91 -0.52
CA ALA A 25 -12.01 1.39 -1.77
C ALA A 25 -10.68 0.64 -1.58
N ALA A 26 -9.78 1.10 -0.69
CA ALA A 26 -8.54 0.38 -0.40
C ALA A 26 -8.79 -0.96 0.30
N ARG A 27 -9.74 -1.00 1.24
CA ARG A 27 -10.11 -2.23 1.95
C ARG A 27 -10.71 -3.27 1.01
N GLU A 28 -11.56 -2.81 0.08
CA GLU A 28 -12.16 -3.65 -0.96
C GLU A 28 -11.10 -4.16 -1.94
N LEU A 29 -10.23 -3.29 -2.46
CA LEU A 29 -9.21 -3.66 -3.45
C LEU A 29 -8.16 -4.61 -2.88
N LEU A 30 -7.77 -4.42 -1.61
CA LEU A 30 -6.77 -5.25 -0.94
C LEU A 30 -7.35 -6.52 -0.34
N CYS A 31 -8.69 -6.60 -0.21
CA CYS A 31 -9.37 -7.70 0.48
C CYS A 31 -8.85 -7.93 1.91
N LEU A 32 -8.43 -6.86 2.61
CA LEU A 32 -7.90 -6.90 3.96
C LEU A 32 -8.86 -6.21 4.93
N THR A 33 -8.99 -6.76 6.14
CA THR A 33 -9.76 -6.14 7.22
C THR A 33 -8.98 -4.98 7.84
N ASP A 34 -9.69 -4.07 8.52
CA ASP A 34 -9.08 -2.98 9.28
C ASP A 34 -8.05 -3.50 10.29
N ASP A 35 -8.36 -4.59 10.99
CA ASP A 35 -7.45 -5.21 11.97
C ASP A 35 -6.16 -5.76 11.34
N ALA A 36 -6.21 -6.14 10.06
CA ALA A 36 -5.03 -6.59 9.32
C ALA A 36 -4.23 -5.39 8.78
N LEU A 37 -4.91 -4.37 8.24
CA LEU A 37 -4.27 -3.21 7.64
C LEU A 37 -3.67 -2.27 8.68
N LEU A 38 -4.41 -1.93 9.73
CA LEU A 38 -4.04 -0.85 10.64
C LEU A 38 -2.87 -1.25 11.55
N GLY A 39 -1.84 -0.42 11.58
CA GLY A 39 -0.62 -0.63 12.36
C GLY A 39 0.37 -1.64 11.75
N ALA A 40 -0.03 -2.37 10.71
CA ALA A 40 0.83 -3.30 9.98
C ALA A 40 1.66 -2.54 8.91
N PRO A 41 2.94 -2.89 8.73
CA PRO A 41 3.73 -2.39 7.60
C PRO A 41 3.11 -2.84 6.28
N LEU A 42 2.87 -1.91 5.35
CA LEU A 42 2.23 -2.23 4.07
C LEU A 42 3.04 -3.27 3.27
N THR A 43 4.37 -3.27 3.41
CA THR A 43 5.27 -4.22 2.75
C THR A 43 4.94 -5.68 3.04
N HIS A 44 4.37 -6.00 4.20
CA HIS A 44 3.93 -7.36 4.53
C HIS A 44 2.97 -7.94 3.48
N TYR A 45 2.16 -7.08 2.86
CA TYR A 45 1.15 -7.47 1.88
C TYR A 45 1.62 -7.31 0.43
N LEU A 46 2.72 -6.58 0.21
CA LEU A 46 3.25 -6.29 -1.13
C LEU A 46 4.23 -7.37 -1.62
N ASP A 47 4.78 -8.20 -0.73
CA ASP A 47 5.68 -9.30 -1.09
C ASP A 47 5.03 -10.34 -2.03
N ALA A 48 3.69 -10.37 -2.12
CA ALA A 48 2.94 -11.26 -3.00
C ALA A 48 2.55 -10.64 -4.36
N PHE A 49 2.75 -9.34 -4.54
CA PHE A 49 2.50 -8.65 -5.80
C PHE A 49 3.81 -8.55 -6.58
N GLU A 50 4.09 -9.53 -7.46
CA GLU A 50 5.04 -9.34 -8.57
C GLU A 50 4.48 -8.32 -9.58
N MET A 51 4.28 -7.08 -9.14
CA MET A 51 3.91 -5.95 -9.97
C MET A 51 5.11 -5.03 -10.00
N GLY A 52 5.64 -4.78 -11.21
CA GLY A 52 6.75 -3.88 -11.48
C GLY A 52 6.47 -2.43 -11.10
N VAL A 53 6.40 -2.16 -9.81
CA VAL A 53 6.52 -0.82 -9.24
C VAL A 53 8.01 -0.55 -9.15
N ASP A 54 8.49 0.39 -9.98
CA ASP A 54 9.84 0.92 -9.88
C ASP A 54 9.93 1.70 -8.56
N VAL A 55 10.14 0.97 -7.46
CA VAL A 55 10.53 1.55 -6.18
C VAL A 55 11.93 2.08 -6.40
N HIS A 56 12.05 3.38 -6.70
CA HIS A 56 13.35 4.03 -6.77
C HIS A 56 13.98 4.01 -5.37
N ALA A 57 14.59 2.89 -5.01
CA ALA A 57 15.52 2.79 -3.92
C ALA A 57 16.72 3.70 -4.26
N PRO A 58 17.27 4.45 -3.30
CA PRO A 58 18.46 5.23 -3.55
C PRO A 58 19.62 4.27 -3.83
N GLY A 59 19.91 4.07 -5.11
CA GLY A 59 21.05 3.30 -5.60
C GLY A 59 20.72 1.86 -5.98
N GLY A 60 20.54 1.60 -7.29
CA GLY A 60 20.54 0.24 -7.81
C GLY A 60 19.94 0.11 -9.20
N HIS A 61 20.68 0.51 -10.23
CA HIS A 61 20.33 0.19 -11.60
C HIS A 61 20.36 -1.33 -11.81
N ARG A 62 19.26 -1.90 -12.31
CA ARG A 62 19.35 -3.14 -13.08
C ARG A 62 18.40 -3.09 -14.27
N GLN A 63 19.00 -2.88 -15.44
CA GLN A 63 18.37 -3.17 -16.71
C GLN A 63 18.42 -4.68 -16.94
N VAL A 64 17.28 -5.28 -17.26
CA VAL A 64 17.21 -6.65 -17.79
C VAL A 64 16.48 -6.58 -19.12
N CYS A 65 17.07 -7.25 -20.12
CA CYS A 65 16.64 -7.32 -21.51
C CYS A 65 15.25 -7.92 -21.70
#